data_AF-A0A1H3Y3U9-F1
#
_entry.id   AF-A0A1H3Y3U9-F1
#
_cell.length_a   1.000
_cell.length_b   1.000
_cell.length_c   1.000
_cell.angle_alpha   90.00
_cell.angle_beta   90.00
_cell.angle_gamma   90.00
#
_symmetry.space_group_name_H-M   'P 1'
#
loop_
_entity.id
_entity.type
_entity.pdbx_description
1 polymer ?
#
loop_
_entity_poly.entity_id
_entity_poly.type
_entity_poly.pdbx_seq_one_letter_code
_entity_poly.pdbx_strand_id
1 'polypeptide(L)'
;MISVKTVEYIVLGIIACLMALNIVLNFNRSKNDTVNVILKNWAYNKYFFITFFWGVLGGHFFLGSRMPLFGSNWWLPVVLLVIIVVIMIRIGRRLPSTYILKRRYQIILLLSGVLYGHFIWSQRHLPNIDLPWF
;
A
#
# COMPACT_ATOMS: atom_id res chain seq x y z
N MET A 1 8.47 24.78 4.97
CA MET A 1 7.97 23.56 5.64
C MET A 1 6.63 23.21 5.04
N ILE A 2 6.45 22.00 4.48
CA ILE A 2 5.15 21.59 3.92
C ILE A 2 4.24 21.19 5.09
N SER A 3 3.03 21.76 5.15
CA SER A 3 2.05 21.42 6.19
C SER A 3 1.41 20.07 5.92
N VAL A 4 1.02 19.34 6.97
CA VAL A 4 0.25 18.08 6.84
C VAL A 4 -1.00 18.27 5.97
N LYS A 5 -1.67 19.42 6.10
CA LYS A 5 -2.83 19.77 5.26
C LYS A 5 -2.48 19.87 3.77
N THR A 6 -1.30 20.40 3.46
CA THR A 6 -0.83 20.49 2.07
C THR A 6 -0.60 19.10 1.49
N VAL A 7 0.00 18.19 2.27
CA VAL A 7 0.20 16.78 1.86
C VAL A 7 -1.15 16.10 1.64
N GLU A 8 -2.12 16.30 2.54
CA GLU A 8 -3.47 15.75 2.43
C GLU A 8 -4.17 16.21 1.15
N TYR A 9 -4.15 17.52 0.83
CA TYR A 9 -4.74 18.03 -0.40
C TYR A 9 -4.07 17.48 -1.66
N ILE A 10 -2.75 17.31 -1.65
CA ILE A 10 -2.02 16.68 -2.77
C ILE A 10 -2.49 15.24 -2.96
N VAL A 11 -2.56 14.46 -1.88
CA VAL A 11 -3.01 13.06 -1.94
C VAL A 11 -4.45 12.96 -2.44
N LEU A 12 -5.37 13.76 -1.90
CA LEU A 12 -6.77 13.81 -2.34
C LEU A 12 -6.88 14.23 -3.81
N GLY A 13 -6.10 15.21 -4.24
CA GLY A 13 -6.05 15.66 -5.65
C GLY A 13 -5.58 14.55 -6.59
N ILE A 14 -4.56 13.78 -6.21
CA ILE A 14 -4.08 12.64 -7.01
C ILE A 14 -5.17 11.56 -7.10
N ILE A 15 -5.83 11.21 -5.99
CA ILE A 15 -6.90 10.21 -5.98
C ILE A 15 -8.07 10.68 -6.87
N ALA A 16 -8.52 11.93 -6.72
CA ALA A 16 -9.60 12.49 -7.53
C ALA A 16 -9.25 12.52 -9.03
N CYS A 17 -8.01 12.88 -9.37
CA CYS A 17 -7.52 12.86 -10.74
C CYS A 17 -7.52 11.44 -11.33
N LEU A 18 -7.02 10.45 -10.58
CA LEU A 18 -7.03 9.05 -11.01
C LEU A 18 -8.45 8.53 -11.21
N MET A 19 -9.40 8.90 -10.34
CA MET A 19 -10.81 8.56 -10.50
C MET A 19 -11.41 9.20 -11.76
N ALA A 20 -11.17 10.50 -11.98
CA ALA A 20 -11.65 11.21 -13.15
C ALA A 20 -11.09 10.61 -14.45
N LEU A 21 -9.78 10.33 -14.49
CA LEU A 21 -9.14 9.63 -15.62
C LEU A 21 -9.78 8.26 -15.87
N ASN A 22 -10.03 7.49 -14.82
CA ASN A 22 -10.67 6.19 -14.96
C ASN A 22 -12.10 6.30 -15.51
N ILE A 23 -12.87 7.33 -15.10
CA ILE A 23 -14.21 7.61 -15.63
C ILE A 23 -14.12 7.94 -17.12
N VAL A 24 -13.25 8.88 -17.51
CA VAL A 24 -13.06 9.29 -18.91
C VAL A 24 -12.67 8.09 -19.78
N LEU A 25 -11.70 7.29 -19.34
CA LEU A 25 -11.25 6.10 -20.08
C LEU A 25 -12.33 5.02 -20.17
N ASN A 26 -13.28 4.97 -19.22
CA ASN A 26 -14.39 4.02 -19.27
C ASN A 26 -15.39 4.32 -20.40
N PHE A 27 -15.41 5.56 -20.92
CA PHE A 27 -16.18 5.94 -22.11
C PHE A 27 -15.42 5.72 -23.42
N ASN A 28 -14.15 5.32 -23.36
CA ASN A 28 -13.36 5.03 -24.54
C ASN A 28 -13.88 3.76 -25.23
N ARG A 29 -13.76 3.68 -26.57
CA ARG A 29 -14.16 2.49 -27.34
C ARG A 29 -13.17 1.33 -27.18
N SER A 30 -11.94 1.63 -26.76
CA SER A 30 -10.90 0.63 -26.50
C SER A 30 -11.24 -0.18 -25.24
N LYS A 31 -11.55 -1.46 -25.42
CA LYS A 31 -11.79 -2.38 -24.30
C LYS A 31 -10.50 -2.53 -23.47
N ASN A 32 -10.64 -2.54 -22.14
CA ASN A 32 -9.56 -2.79 -21.17
C ASN A 32 -8.47 -1.70 -21.07
N ASP A 33 -8.73 -0.49 -21.56
CA ASP A 33 -7.80 0.63 -21.54
C ASP A 33 -8.09 1.63 -20.40
N THR A 34 -8.44 1.11 -19.23
CA THR A 34 -8.78 1.91 -18.05
C THR A 34 -7.69 1.81 -16.99
N VAL A 35 -7.53 2.85 -16.17
CA VAL A 35 -6.51 2.94 -15.11
C VAL A 35 -6.57 1.71 -14.21
N ASN A 36 -7.77 1.28 -13.81
CA ASN A 36 -7.97 0.11 -12.96
C ASN A 36 -7.50 -1.22 -13.61
N VAL A 37 -7.70 -1.40 -14.93
CA VAL A 37 -7.25 -2.59 -15.66
C VAL A 37 -5.73 -2.59 -15.80
N ILE A 38 -5.13 -1.42 -16.09
CA ILE A 38 -3.67 -1.27 -16.17
C ILE A 38 -3.02 -1.60 -14.82
N LEU A 39 -3.51 -1.01 -13.73
CA LEU A 39 -3.03 -1.29 -12.37
C LEU A 39 -3.18 -2.76 -12.00
N LYS A 40 -4.32 -3.38 -12.34
CA LYS A 40 -4.52 -4.82 -12.16
C LYS A 40 -3.43 -5.61 -12.91
N ASN A 41 -3.21 -5.35 -14.19
CA ASN A 41 -2.22 -6.07 -14.99
C ASN A 41 -0.81 -5.91 -14.44
N TRP A 42 -0.46 -4.70 -13.96
CA TRP A 42 0.82 -4.46 -13.28
C TRP A 42 0.97 -5.28 -12.00
N ALA A 43 -0.07 -5.31 -11.16
CA ALA A 43 -0.10 -6.09 -9.93
C ALA A 43 -0.01 -7.60 -10.17
N TYR A 44 -0.58 -8.10 -11.27
CA TYR A 44 -0.45 -9.51 -11.67
C TYR A 44 0.92 -9.86 -12.28
N ASN A 45 1.65 -8.89 -12.82
CA ASN A 45 2.92 -9.11 -13.49
C ASN A 45 4.12 -8.71 -12.60
N LYS A 46 5.02 -7.86 -13.10
CA LYS A 46 6.29 -7.50 -12.43
C LYS A 46 6.11 -6.58 -11.23
N TYR A 47 4.93 -5.97 -11.06
CA TYR A 47 4.65 -5.01 -10.00
C TYR A 47 3.71 -5.60 -8.94
N PHE A 48 3.89 -6.88 -8.62
CA PHE A 48 3.16 -7.57 -7.55
C PHE A 48 3.33 -6.94 -6.15
N PHE A 49 4.30 -6.03 -5.97
CA PHE A 49 4.39 -5.18 -4.78
C PHE A 49 3.12 -4.35 -4.56
N ILE A 50 2.38 -4.01 -5.62
CA ILE A 50 1.11 -3.28 -5.54
C ILE A 50 0.11 -4.04 -4.67
N THR A 51 0.02 -5.36 -4.81
CA THR A 51 -0.88 -6.20 -4.00
C THR A 51 -0.49 -6.21 -2.53
N PHE A 52 0.81 -6.34 -2.24
CA PHE A 52 1.32 -6.25 -0.88
C PHE A 52 1.03 -4.88 -0.28
N PHE A 53 1.30 -3.81 -1.02
CA PHE A 53 1.08 -2.43 -0.58
C PHE A 53 -0.40 -2.16 -0.26
N TRP A 54 -1.34 -2.64 -1.07
CA TRP A 54 -2.77 -2.59 -0.76
C TRP A 54 -3.12 -3.31 0.55
N GLY A 55 -2.49 -4.46 0.80
CA GLY A 55 -2.62 -5.15 2.08
C GLY A 55 -2.14 -4.28 3.25
N VAL A 56 -0.96 -3.67 3.12
CA VAL A 56 -0.38 -2.78 4.14
C VAL A 56 -1.31 -1.61 4.47
N LEU A 57 -1.80 -0.91 3.44
CA LEU A 57 -2.77 0.18 3.64
C LEU A 57 -4.05 -0.32 4.30
N GLY A 58 -4.55 -1.48 3.87
CA GLY A 58 -5.70 -2.14 4.47
C GLY A 58 -5.53 -2.40 5.97
N GLY A 59 -4.39 -3.00 6.35
CA GLY A 59 -4.05 -3.26 7.75
C GLY A 59 -3.87 -1.96 8.56
N HIS A 60 -3.11 -1.00 8.02
CA HIS A 60 -2.79 0.26 8.69
C HIS A 60 -4.04 1.10 9.00
N PHE A 61 -4.91 1.29 7.99
CA PHE A 61 -6.06 2.18 8.09
C PHE A 61 -7.28 1.52 8.75
N PHE A 62 -7.57 0.25 8.44
CA PHE A 62 -8.84 -0.38 8.85
C PHE A 62 -8.69 -1.36 10.00
N LEU A 63 -7.49 -1.91 10.21
CA LEU A 63 -7.22 -2.90 11.25
C LEU A 63 -6.08 -2.39 12.16
N GLY A 64 -6.18 -1.20 12.73
CA GLY A 64 -5.12 -0.74 13.65
C GLY A 64 -4.99 -1.63 14.90
N SER A 65 -3.79 -2.12 15.22
CA SER A 65 -3.43 -2.68 16.54
C SER A 65 -3.18 -1.58 17.55
N ARG A 66 -3.55 -1.79 18.83
CA ARG A 66 -3.31 -0.84 19.94
C ARG A 66 -1.86 -0.79 20.43
N MET A 67 -1.08 -1.85 20.16
CA MET A 67 0.32 -1.99 20.54
C MET A 67 1.14 -2.26 19.27
N PRO A 68 1.56 -1.23 18.52
CA PRO A 68 2.45 -1.42 17.39
C PRO A 68 3.82 -1.92 17.86
N LEU A 69 4.43 -2.84 17.10
CA LEU A 69 5.72 -3.46 17.44
C LEU A 69 6.87 -2.47 17.70
N PHE A 70 6.81 -1.28 17.09
CA PHE A 70 7.90 -0.30 17.12
C PHE A 70 7.62 0.96 17.94
N GLY A 71 6.50 1.03 18.68
CA GLY A 71 6.22 2.08 19.66
C GLY A 71 6.54 3.51 19.18
N SER A 72 7.48 4.18 19.87
CA SER A 72 7.92 5.55 19.59
C SER A 72 8.68 5.73 18.26
N ASN A 73 9.18 4.65 17.65
CA ASN A 73 9.89 4.68 16.37
C ASN A 73 8.89 4.64 15.19
N TRP A 74 7.95 5.58 15.15
CA TRP A 74 6.86 5.66 14.17
C TRP A 74 7.35 5.69 12.70
N TRP A 75 8.58 6.19 12.47
CA TRP A 75 9.19 6.29 11.14
C TRP A 75 9.76 4.95 10.64
N LEU A 76 10.15 4.05 11.55
CA LEU A 76 10.84 2.81 11.22
C LEU A 76 9.99 1.83 10.38
N PRO A 77 8.69 1.61 10.69
CA PRO A 77 7.80 0.87 9.81
C PRO A 77 7.73 1.42 8.39
N VAL A 78 7.72 2.75 8.22
CA VAL A 78 7.67 3.35 6.89
C VAL A 78 8.96 3.08 6.11
N VAL A 79 10.12 3.22 6.76
CA VAL A 79 11.42 2.93 6.13
C VAL A 79 11.54 1.45 5.75
N LEU A 80 11.12 0.54 6.63
CA LEU A 80 11.10 -0.90 6.35
C LEU A 80 10.18 -1.22 5.16
N LEU A 81 9.00 -0.60 5.08
CA LEU A 81 8.10 -0.75 3.95
C LEU A 81 8.75 -0.33 2.64
N VAL A 82 9.44 0.82 2.61
CA VAL A 82 10.18 1.30 1.44
C VAL A 82 11.24 0.28 1.01
N ILE A 83 12.02 -0.25 1.97
CA ILE A 83 13.05 -1.26 1.68
C ILE A 83 12.42 -2.52 1.07
N ILE A 84 11.35 -3.04 1.66
CA ILE A 84 10.62 -4.22 1.16
C ILE A 84 10.12 -3.98 -0.27
N VAL A 85 9.48 -2.83 -0.53
CA VAL A 85 8.98 -2.47 -1.86
C VAL A 85 10.12 -2.37 -2.88
N VAL A 86 11.24 -1.74 -2.54
CA VAL A 86 12.42 -1.65 -3.42
C VAL A 86 12.96 -3.04 -3.76
N ILE A 87 13.04 -3.95 -2.78
CA ILE A 87 13.45 -5.34 -3.00
C ILE A 87 12.48 -6.04 -3.95
N MET A 88 11.16 -5.92 -3.72
CA MET A 88 10.14 -6.53 -4.58
C MET A 88 10.21 -6.00 -6.01
N ILE A 89 10.42 -4.69 -6.20
CA ILE A 89 10.62 -4.08 -7.53
C ILE A 89 11.88 -4.66 -8.19
N ARG A 90 12.99 -4.78 -7.45
CA ARG A 90 14.23 -5.37 -7.98
C ARG A 90 14.03 -6.81 -8.42
N ILE A 91 13.30 -7.62 -7.64
CA ILE A 91 12.92 -8.99 -8.01
C ILE A 91 12.04 -8.97 -9.26
N GLY A 92 10.99 -8.15 -9.28
CA GLY A 92 10.06 -8.02 -10.40
C GLY A 92 10.75 -7.66 -11.71
N ARG A 93 11.74 -6.77 -11.69
CA ARG A 93 12.54 -6.39 -12.88
C ARG A 93 13.35 -7.55 -13.47
N ARG A 94 13.72 -8.55 -12.67
CA ARG A 94 14.45 -9.74 -13.14
C ARG A 94 13.53 -10.81 -13.74
N LEU A 95 12.22 -10.72 -13.55
CA LEU A 95 11.26 -11.67 -14.10
C LEU A 95 10.99 -11.39 -15.59
N PRO A 96 10.65 -12.43 -16.38
CA PRO A 96 10.30 -12.25 -17.79
C PRO A 96 9.05 -11.37 -17.95
N SER A 97 8.92 -10.68 -19.09
CA SER A 97 7.77 -9.81 -19.38
C SER A 97 6.44 -10.55 -19.42
N THR A 98 6.47 -11.84 -19.74
CA THR A 98 5.33 -12.75 -19.77
C THR A 98 5.00 -13.37 -18.42
N TYR A 99 5.75 -13.04 -17.35
CA TYR A 99 5.50 -13.60 -16.03
C TYR A 99 4.18 -13.10 -15.45
N ILE A 100 3.32 -14.04 -15.07
CA ILE A 100 2.06 -13.78 -14.37
C ILE A 100 2.12 -14.47 -13.01
N LEU A 101 2.00 -13.68 -11.93
CA LEU A 101 2.00 -14.18 -10.57
C LEU A 101 0.71 -14.96 -10.28
N LYS A 102 0.87 -16.22 -9.87
CA LYS A 102 -0.28 -17.10 -9.57
C LYS A 102 -1.14 -16.51 -8.46
N ARG A 103 -2.46 -16.71 -8.56
CA ARG A 103 -3.46 -16.21 -7.60
C ARG A 103 -3.13 -16.51 -6.13
N ARG A 104 -2.63 -17.72 -5.83
CA ARG A 104 -2.24 -18.09 -4.46
C ARG A 104 -1.18 -17.17 -3.86
N TYR A 105 -0.22 -16.72 -4.67
CA TYR A 105 0.84 -15.81 -4.22
C TYR A 105 0.31 -14.38 -4.08
N GLN A 106 -0.67 -13.97 -4.89
CA GLN A 106 -1.37 -12.69 -4.71
C GLN A 106 -2.08 -12.65 -3.34
N ILE A 107 -2.75 -13.74 -2.96
CA ILE A 107 -3.41 -13.86 -1.66
C ILE A 107 -2.38 -13.80 -0.53
N ILE A 108 -1.28 -14.54 -0.65
CA ILE A 108 -0.20 -14.51 0.34
C ILE A 108 0.38 -13.10 0.49
N LEU A 109 0.65 -12.40 -0.62
CA LEU A 109 1.14 -11.01 -0.60
C LEU A 109 0.14 -10.05 0.04
N LEU A 110 -1.15 -10.19 -0.28
CA LEU A 110 -2.19 -9.37 0.31
C LEU A 110 -2.26 -9.58 1.83
N LEU A 111 -2.30 -10.85 2.27
CA LEU A 111 -2.37 -11.19 3.68
C LEU A 111 -1.11 -10.76 4.43
N SER A 112 0.08 -10.97 3.87
CA SER A 112 1.33 -10.51 4.51
C SER A 112 1.38 -8.99 4.60
N GLY A 113 0.86 -8.28 3.60
CA GLY A 113 0.67 -6.83 3.65
C GLY A 113 -0.28 -6.43 4.78
N VAL A 114 -1.45 -7.08 4.88
CA VAL A 114 -2.42 -6.81 5.96
C VAL A 114 -1.79 -7.02 7.32
N LEU A 115 -1.07 -8.13 7.53
CA LEU A 115 -0.39 -8.41 8.79
C LEU A 115 0.67 -7.34 9.10
N TYR A 116 1.40 -6.89 8.09
CA TYR A 116 2.37 -5.80 8.25
C TYR A 116 1.68 -4.49 8.65
N GLY A 117 0.63 -4.07 7.94
CA GLY A 117 -0.13 -2.87 8.31
C GLY A 117 -0.80 -2.97 9.68
N HIS A 118 -1.28 -4.16 10.05
CA HIS A 118 -1.94 -4.37 11.33
C HIS A 118 -0.96 -4.33 12.52
N PHE A 119 0.15 -5.07 12.43
CA PHE A 119 1.06 -5.28 13.57
C PHE A 119 2.30 -4.35 13.58
N ILE A 120 2.82 -4.01 12.40
CA ILE A 120 4.09 -3.26 12.26
C ILE A 120 3.82 -1.77 12.08
N TRP A 121 2.95 -1.41 11.15
CA TRP A 121 2.60 -0.01 10.86
C TRP A 121 1.12 0.24 11.14
N SER A 122 0.70 0.22 12.42
CA SER A 122 -0.69 0.49 12.80
C SER A 122 -0.94 1.99 12.96
N GLN A 123 -2.15 2.48 12.62
CA GLN A 123 -2.56 3.86 12.91
C GLN A 123 -3.13 4.04 14.34
N ARG A 124 -3.56 2.95 15.00
CA ARG A 124 -3.98 3.02 16.40
C ARG A 124 -2.75 3.05 17.29
N HIS A 125 -2.58 4.15 17.99
CA HIS A 125 -1.67 4.23 19.11
C HIS A 125 -2.56 4.45 20.32
N LEU A 126 -2.45 3.60 21.34
CA LEU A 126 -2.81 4.09 22.67
C LEU A 126 -1.99 5.36 22.87
N PRO A 127 -2.57 6.46 23.39
CA PRO A 127 -1.71 7.49 23.97
C PRO A 127 -0.75 6.77 24.91
N ASN A 128 0.54 7.11 24.92
CA ASN A 128 1.43 6.68 26.00
C ASN A 128 0.70 7.09 27.29
N ILE A 129 0.03 6.14 27.93
CA ILE A 129 -0.49 6.35 29.25
C ILE A 129 0.76 6.17 30.08
N ASP A 130 1.47 7.27 30.35
CA ASP A 130 2.33 7.36 31.50
C ASP A 130 1.41 7.12 32.71
N LEU A 131 1.15 5.85 33.04
CA LEU A 131 0.47 5.46 34.26
C LEU A 131 1.49 5.63 35.38
N PRO A 132 1.30 6.57 36.34
CA PRO A 132 2.28 6.85 37.39
C PRO A 132 2.39 5.76 38.47
N TRP A 133 1.93 4.53 38.24
CA TRP A 133 1.72 3.54 39.31
C TRP A 133 1.85 2.07 38.91
N PHE A 134 2.88 1.72 38.13
CA PHE A 134 3.55 0.41 38.26
C PHE A 134 5.05 0.58 38.09
#